data_AF-A0A3M1ESJ5-F1
#
_entry.id   AF-A0A3M1ESJ5-F1
#
_cell.length_a   1.000
_cell.length_b   1.000
_cell.length_c   1.000
_cell.angle_alpha   90.00
_cell.angle_beta   90.00
_cell.angle_gamma   90.00
#
_symmetry.space_group_name_H-M   'P 1'
#
loop_
_entity.id
_entity.type
_entity.pdbx_description
1 polymer ?
#
loop_
_entity_poly.entity_id
_entity_poly.type
_entity_poly.pdbx_seq_one_letter_code
_entity_poly.pdbx_strand_id
1 'polypeptide(L)'
;PYIYQAGDFQVVVEVQEDAEHPDRKTILGLLVGLEDTQGTQVHVWQADALLTTVDIDELGNFVIPGLEPGTYELILSGPEVEIHIQDVEVTPRGRLSF
;
A
#
# COMPACT_ATOMS: atom_id res chain seq x y z
N PRO A 1 1.03 -0.23 12.15
CA PRO A 1 1.22 -1.13 11.00
C PRO A 1 0.08 -2.16 10.94
N TYR A 2 -0.47 -2.39 9.75
CA TYR A 2 -1.45 -3.43 9.44
C TYR A 2 -0.74 -4.60 8.78
N ILE A 3 -1.23 -5.82 9.03
CA ILE A 3 -0.64 -7.05 8.49
C ILE A 3 -1.75 -7.85 7.82
N TYR A 4 -1.54 -8.17 6.55
CA TYR A 4 -2.44 -8.96 5.72
C TYR A 4 -1.75 -10.27 5.34
N GLN A 5 -2.51 -11.37 5.36
CA GLN A 5 -2.04 -12.71 5.04
C GLN A 5 -2.81 -13.24 3.84
N ALA A 6 -2.09 -13.75 2.84
CA ALA A 6 -2.65 -14.31 1.62
C ALA A 6 -1.89 -15.59 1.25
N GLY A 7 -2.38 -16.74 1.76
CA GLY A 7 -1.68 -18.00 1.60
C GLY A 7 -0.32 -17.98 2.30
N ASP A 8 0.75 -18.17 1.52
CA ASP A 8 2.14 -18.14 2.00
C ASP A 8 2.76 -16.73 2.02
N PHE A 9 2.00 -15.73 1.53
CA PHE A 9 2.45 -14.35 1.45
C PHE A 9 1.91 -13.51 2.61
N GLN A 10 2.75 -12.59 3.08
CA GLN A 10 2.38 -11.58 4.05
C GLN A 10 2.65 -10.19 3.49
N VAL A 11 1.69 -9.27 3.63
CA VAL A 11 1.87 -7.86 3.29
C VAL A 11 1.76 -7.03 4.56
N VAL A 12 2.84 -6.33 4.89
CA VAL A 12 2.86 -5.33 5.97
C VAL A 12 2.62 -3.97 5.35
N VAL A 13 1.71 -3.19 5.94
CA VAL A 13 1.34 -1.85 5.47
C VAL A 13 1.43 -0.87 6.63
N GLU A 14 2.07 0.27 6.41
CA GLU A 14 2.16 1.36 7.36
C GLU A 14 1.78 2.68 6.68
N VAL A 15 0.90 3.44 7.32
CA VAL A 15 0.51 4.78 6.85
C VAL A 15 1.26 5.81 7.68
N GLN A 16 2.00 6.70 7.02
CA GLN A 16 2.76 7.78 7.63
C GLN A 16 2.35 9.14 7.05
N GLU A 17 2.83 10.21 7.69
CA GLU A 17 2.73 11.56 7.09
C GLU A 17 3.64 11.64 5.88
N ASP A 18 3.15 12.27 4.82
CA ASP A 18 4.00 12.62 3.69
C ASP A 18 4.93 13.78 4.11
N ALA A 19 6.23 13.61 3.88
CA ALA A 19 7.25 14.54 4.37
C ALA A 19 7.21 15.89 3.64
N GLU A 20 6.71 15.91 2.41
CA GLU A 20 6.63 17.10 1.57
C GLU A 20 5.27 17.80 1.73
N HIS A 21 4.22 17.03 2.01
CA HIS A 21 2.85 17.52 2.09
C HIS A 21 2.14 17.03 3.37
N PRO A 22 2.05 17.84 4.44
CA PRO A 22 1.51 17.40 5.74
C PRO A 22 0.01 17.04 5.72
N ASP A 23 -0.73 17.45 4.68
CA ASP A 23 -2.12 17.06 4.41
C ASP A 23 -2.23 15.71 3.68
N ARG A 24 -1.12 15.18 3.17
CA ARG A 24 -1.02 13.91 2.46
C ARG A 24 -0.40 12.83 3.35
N LYS A 25 -0.57 11.59 2.90
CA LYS A 25 -0.05 10.39 3.55
C LYS A 25 0.79 9.59 2.58
N THR A 26 1.71 8.83 3.17
CA THR A 26 2.50 7.83 2.45
C THR A 26 2.15 6.46 3.00
N ILE A 27 1.84 5.52 2.11
CA ILE A 27 1.82 4.10 2.46
C ILE A 27 3.23 3.54 2.21
N LEU A 28 3.81 2.97 3.26
CA LEU A 28 4.96 2.08 3.16
C LEU A 28 4.45 0.65 3.23
N GLY A 29 4.98 -0.22 2.39
CA GLY A 29 4.65 -1.64 2.49
C GLY A 29 5.81 -2.55 2.21
N LEU A 30 5.64 -3.80 2.68
CA LEU A 30 6.58 -4.89 2.53
C LEU A 30 5.81 -6.16 2.21
N LEU A 31 6.07 -6.75 1.04
CA LEU A 31 5.65 -8.08 0.66
C LEU A 31 6.70 -9.10 1.11
N VAL A 32 6.25 -10.12 1.85
CA VAL A 32 7.08 -11.21 2.36
C VAL A 32 6.57 -12.53 1.79
N GLY A 33 7.48 -13.43 1.46
CA GLY A 33 7.18 -14.77 0.96
C GLY A 33 7.30 -14.94 -0.55
N LEU A 34 7.57 -13.86 -1.29
CA LEU A 34 7.89 -13.90 -2.72
C LEU A 34 9.41 -13.95 -2.92
N GLU A 35 9.90 -14.92 -3.71
CA GLU A 35 11.33 -15.10 -3.98
C GLU A 35 11.86 -14.16 -5.07
N ASP A 36 11.04 -13.86 -6.09
CA ASP A 36 11.35 -12.93 -7.17
C ASP A 36 10.22 -11.90 -7.34
N THR A 37 10.52 -10.64 -7.04
CA THR A 37 9.55 -9.53 -7.20
C THR A 37 9.52 -8.97 -8.61
N GLN A 38 10.34 -9.46 -9.55
CA GLN A 38 10.45 -8.90 -10.88
C GLN A 38 9.11 -8.90 -11.63
N GLY A 39 8.66 -7.70 -12.02
CA GLY A 39 7.38 -7.51 -12.69
C GLY A 39 6.16 -7.55 -11.77
N THR A 40 6.38 -7.59 -10.45
CA THR A 40 5.32 -7.42 -9.45
C THR A 40 5.14 -5.94 -9.13
N GLN A 41 3.90 -5.47 -9.20
CA GLN A 41 3.53 -4.08 -8.98
C GLN A 41 2.35 -4.00 -8.02
N VAL A 42 2.19 -2.85 -7.37
CA VAL A 42 1.00 -2.51 -6.58
C VAL A 42 0.15 -1.53 -7.37
N HIS A 43 -1.06 -1.95 -7.71
CA HIS A 43 -2.09 -1.08 -8.26
C HIS A 43 -2.89 -0.45 -7.12
N VAL A 44 -2.96 0.87 -7.10
CA VAL A 44 -3.64 1.64 -6.06
C VAL A 44 -4.96 2.16 -6.61
N TRP A 45 -6.05 1.66 -6.05
CA TRP A 45 -7.40 2.01 -6.46
C TRP A 45 -8.10 2.81 -5.36
N GLN A 46 -8.98 3.72 -5.79
CA GLN A 46 -9.94 4.36 -4.90
C GLN A 46 -11.31 4.33 -5.59
N ALA A 47 -12.27 3.66 -4.94
CA ALA A 47 -13.49 3.21 -5.61
C ALA A 47 -13.12 2.45 -6.90
N ASP A 48 -13.62 2.89 -8.06
CA ASP A 48 -13.38 2.23 -9.36
C ASP A 48 -12.28 2.89 -10.20
N ALA A 49 -11.47 3.77 -9.61
CA ALA A 49 -10.43 4.50 -10.32
C ALA A 49 -9.03 4.03 -9.92
N LEU A 50 -8.25 3.56 -10.91
CA LEU A 50 -6.81 3.31 -10.75
C LEU A 50 -6.10 4.66 -10.65
N LEU A 51 -5.53 4.95 -9.49
CA LEU A 51 -4.84 6.20 -9.22
C LEU A 51 -3.37 6.15 -9.65
N THR A 52 -2.70 5.04 -9.32
CA THR A 52 -1.29 4.84 -9.65
C THR A 52 -0.90 3.37 -9.60
N THR A 53 0.25 3.07 -10.20
CA THR A 53 0.94 1.79 -10.13
C THR A 53 2.34 2.04 -9.61
N VAL A 54 2.78 1.27 -8.61
CA VAL A 54 4.14 1.34 -8.07
C VAL A 54 4.83 -0.01 -8.15
N ASP A 55 6.11 -0.03 -8.51
CA ASP A 55 6.89 -1.27 -8.51
C ASP A 55 7.21 -1.71 -7.08
N ILE A 56 7.28 -3.03 -6.88
CA ILE A 56 7.85 -3.63 -5.68
C ILE A 56 9.35 -3.85 -5.95
N ASP A 57 10.20 -3.39 -5.03
CA ASP A 57 11.65 -3.57 -5.17
C ASP A 57 12.08 -5.03 -4.93
N GLU A 58 13.37 -5.33 -5.17
CA GLU A 58 13.96 -6.67 -5.01
C GLU A 58 13.89 -7.21 -3.57
N LEU A 59 13.62 -6.35 -2.59
CA LEU A 59 13.48 -6.70 -1.17
C LEU A 59 12.02 -6.78 -0.73
N GLY A 60 11.07 -6.62 -1.65
CA GLY A 60 9.64 -6.65 -1.37
C GLY A 60 9.05 -5.33 -0.90
N ASN A 61 9.82 -4.24 -0.85
CA ASN A 61 9.30 -2.95 -0.39
C ASN A 61 8.58 -2.20 -1.50
N PHE A 62 7.58 -1.41 -1.12
CA PHE A 62 6.93 -0.44 -1.99
C PHE A 62 6.57 0.82 -1.21
N VAL A 63 6.52 1.96 -1.90
CA VAL A 63 6.20 3.26 -1.34
C VAL A 63 5.18 3.96 -2.22
N ILE A 64 4.06 4.37 -1.62
CA ILE A 64 2.97 5.09 -2.30
C ILE A 64 2.81 6.46 -1.61
N PRO A 65 3.46 7.52 -2.12
CA PRO A 65 3.38 8.86 -1.55
C PRO A 65 2.16 9.64 -2.03
N GLY A 66 1.91 10.80 -1.43
CA GLY A 66 0.94 11.78 -1.94
C GLY A 66 -0.54 11.38 -1.83
N LEU A 67 -0.88 10.41 -0.98
CA LEU A 67 -2.27 9.96 -0.82
C LEU A 67 -3.08 10.99 -0.02
N GLU A 68 -4.26 11.31 -0.54
CA GLU A 68 -5.29 12.00 0.23
C GLU A 68 -5.80 11.09 1.35
N PRO A 69 -6.33 11.64 2.46
CA PRO A 69 -7.07 10.82 3.40
C PRO A 69 -8.29 10.17 2.74
N GLY A 70 -8.49 8.88 2.95
CA GLY A 70 -9.55 8.10 2.31
C GLY A 70 -9.39 6.60 2.47
N THR A 71 -10.24 5.85 1.77
CA THR A 71 -10.20 4.38 1.74
C THR A 71 -9.70 3.93 0.37
N TYR A 72 -8.77 2.97 0.36
CA TYR A 72 -8.09 2.50 -0.83
C TYR A 72 -8.14 0.97 -0.95
N GLU A 73 -8.06 0.47 -2.18
CA GLU A 73 -7.74 -0.92 -2.47
C GLU A 73 -6.31 -0.99 -3.04
N LEU A 74 -5.52 -1.94 -2.55
CA LEU A 74 -4.20 -2.25 -3.07
C LEU A 74 -4.26 -3.64 -3.71
N ILE A 75 -3.91 -3.72 -4.99
CA ILE A 75 -3.79 -5.00 -5.70
C ILE A 75 -2.33 -5.21 -6.05
N LEU A 76 -1.68 -6.14 -5.34
CA LEU A 76 -0.32 -6.57 -5.67
C LEU A 76 -0.44 -7.62 -6.76
N SER A 77 0.09 -7.34 -7.95
CA SER A 77 -0.05 -8.15 -9.15
C SER A 77 1.31 -8.40 -9.76
N GLY A 78 1.64 -9.67 -9.97
CA GLY A 78 2.87 -10.11 -10.62
C GLY A 78 2.72 -11.51 -11.23
N PRO A 79 3.78 -12.05 -11.85
CA PRO A 79 3.73 -13.36 -12.50
C PRO A 79 3.36 -14.52 -11.57
N GLU A 80 3.75 -14.43 -10.29
CA GLU A 80 3.59 -15.50 -9.29
C GLU A 80 2.59 -15.15 -8.18
N VAL A 81 2.04 -13.92 -8.18
CA VAL A 81 1.23 -13.42 -7.07
C VAL A 81 0.11 -12.50 -7.55
N GLU A 82 -1.06 -12.66 -6.96
CA GLU A 82 -2.18 -11.72 -7.04
C GLU A 82 -2.82 -11.61 -5.65
N ILE A 83 -2.64 -10.47 -4.97
CA ILE A 83 -3.13 -10.22 -3.62
C ILE A 83 -3.97 -8.94 -3.63
N HIS A 84 -5.22 -9.06 -3.17
CA HIS A 84 -6.14 -7.95 -3.02
C HIS A 84 -6.26 -7.56 -1.54
N ILE A 85 -5.94 -6.31 -1.23
CA ILE A 85 -6.10 -5.71 0.09
C ILE A 85 -7.15 -4.61 -0.04
N GLN A 86 -8.35 -4.88 0.45
CA GLN A 86 -9.47 -3.94 0.43
C GLN A 86 -9.48 -3.10 1.71
N ASP A 87 -10.20 -1.98 1.66
CA ASP A 87 -10.49 -1.11 2.80
C ASP A 87 -9.25 -0.61 3.57
N VAL A 88 -8.17 -0.28 2.86
CA VAL A 88 -6.99 0.34 3.47
C VAL A 88 -7.33 1.77 3.87
N GLU A 89 -7.54 1.99 5.17
CA GLU A 89 -7.85 3.30 5.73
C GLU A 89 -6.61 4.19 5.85
N VAL A 90 -6.59 5.26 5.07
CA VAL A 90 -5.63 6.36 5.15
C VAL A 90 -6.31 7.49 5.91
N THR A 91 -6.19 7.49 7.24
CA THR A 91 -6.86 8.48 8.08
C THR A 91 -6.09 9.81 8.12
N PRO A 92 -6.78 10.96 8.19
CA PRO A 92 -6.11 12.23 8.49
C PRO A 92 -5.49 12.19 9.88
N ARG A 93 -4.51 13.07 10.14
CA ARG A 93 -3.94 13.21 11.48
C ARG A 93 -5.10 13.49 12.46
N GLY A 94 -5.20 12.68 13.51
CA GLY A 94 -6.26 12.82 14.50
C GLY A 94 -6.34 14.26 15.00
N ARG A 95 -7.48 14.92 14.80
CA ARG A 95 -7.81 16.11 15.57
C ARG A 95 -7.92 15.61 17.00
N LEU A 96 -6.96 15.96 17.85
CA LEU A 96 -7.15 15.80 19.29
C LEU A 96 -8.45 16.55 19.62
N SER A 97 -9.51 15.80 19.89
CA SER A 97 -10.67 16.36 20.56
C SER A 97 -10.19 16.77 21.95
N PHE A 98 -10.32 18.07 22.21
CA PHE A 98 -9.83 18.79 23.39
C PHE A 98 -10.26 18.16 24.72
#